data_AF-A0A2N5TMG5-F1
#
_entry.id   AF-A0A2N5TMG5-F1
#
_cell.length_a   1.000
_cell.length_b   1.000
_cell.length_c   1.000
_cell.angle_alpha   90.00
_cell.angle_beta   90.00
_cell.angle_gamma   90.00
#
_symmetry.space_group_name_H-M   'P 1'
#
loop_
_entity.id
_entity.type
_entity.pdbx_description
1 polymer ?
#
loop_
_entity_poly.entity_id
_entity_poly.type
_entity_poly.pdbx_seq_one_letter_code
_entity_poly.pdbx_strand_id
1 'polypeptide(L)'
;MAINLQNQSTSKISLSSRQMKDRFNSYKDRYKKTHTLSLATGFGLTPEDQQTGIQTIKQKLDSLCPHYQAMHELMGNKAFVNPLHKVDAQKDVETTNSSDSDDSENPDNSDDSDDSDSGKGKDDSDNGKGKDSDIGELVR
;
A
#
# COMPACT_ATOMS: atom_id res chain seq x y z
N MET A 1 7.98 21.55 1.22
CA MET A 1 6.50 21.55 1.23
C MET A 1 5.87 20.91 2.49
N ALA A 2 6.64 20.56 3.53
CA ALA A 2 6.13 19.87 4.73
C ALA A 2 5.71 20.79 5.89
N ILE A 3 6.20 22.04 5.93
CA ILE A 3 6.02 22.94 7.09
C ILE A 3 4.61 23.57 7.12
N ASN A 4 3.95 23.72 5.97
CA ASN A 4 2.67 24.45 5.88
C ASN A 4 1.46 23.64 6.42
N LEU A 5 1.56 22.30 6.49
CA LEU A 5 0.45 21.47 6.95
C LEU A 5 0.27 21.52 8.49
N GLN A 6 1.35 21.78 9.23
CA GLN A 6 1.34 21.78 10.70
C GLN A 6 0.58 22.97 11.31
N ASN A 7 0.43 24.06 10.55
CA ASN A 7 -0.19 25.30 11.03
C ASN A 7 -1.70 25.41 10.72
N GLN A 8 -2.24 24.53 9.86
CA GLN A 8 -3.66 24.56 9.47
C GLN A 8 -4.50 23.51 10.21
N SER A 9 -3.89 22.48 10.77
CA SER A 9 -4.57 21.48 11.59
C SER A 9 -4.72 21.97 13.03
N THR A 10 -5.95 22.02 13.54
CA THR A 10 -6.28 22.44 14.92
C THR A 10 -5.61 21.59 16.01
N SER A 11 -5.10 20.41 15.64
CA SER A 11 -4.19 19.59 16.43
C SER A 11 -2.85 19.47 15.69
N LYS A 12 -1.73 19.67 16.40
CA LYS A 12 -0.38 19.44 15.85
C LYS A 12 -0.29 17.97 15.42
N ILE A 13 -0.28 17.70 14.11
CA ILE A 13 -0.14 16.34 13.58
C ILE A 13 1.33 15.92 13.80
N SER A 14 1.64 15.41 14.99
CA SER A 14 2.95 14.84 15.33
C SER A 14 2.96 13.35 14.99
N LEU A 15 3.16 13.03 13.71
CA LEU A 15 3.29 11.66 13.23
C LEU A 15 4.71 11.39 12.73
N SER A 16 5.25 10.22 13.06
CA SER A 16 6.51 9.76 12.46
C SER A 16 6.31 9.39 10.99
N SER A 17 7.39 9.38 10.20
CA SER A 17 7.36 8.96 8.79
C SER A 17 6.80 7.54 8.63
N ARG A 18 7.11 6.64 9.57
CA ARG A 18 6.57 5.27 9.61
C ARG A 18 5.06 5.28 9.83
N GLN A 19 4.57 6.05 10.81
CA GLN A 19 3.14 6.18 11.08
C GLN A 19 2.38 6.78 9.90
N MET A 20 2.95 7.76 9.20
CA MET A 20 2.35 8.31 7.98
C MET A 20 2.24 7.25 6.88
N LYS A 21 3.31 6.48 6.64
CA LYS A 21 3.32 5.39 5.65
C LYS A 21 2.29 4.31 5.99
N ASP A 22 2.23 3.89 7.25
CA ASP A 22 1.33 2.83 7.72
C ASP A 22 -0.13 3.26 7.59
N ARG A 23 -0.44 4.51 7.95
CA ARG A 23 -1.79 5.10 7.76
C ARG A 23 -2.16 5.15 6.29
N PHE A 24 -1.26 5.65 5.43
CA PHE A 24 -1.50 5.72 4.00
C PHE A 24 -1.77 4.34 3.39
N ASN A 25 -0.96 3.34 3.74
CA ASN A 25 -1.17 1.96 3.27
C ASN A 25 -2.52 1.40 3.74
N SER A 26 -2.89 1.67 4.99
CA SER A 26 -4.21 1.26 5.52
C SER A 26 -5.36 1.89 4.72
N TYR A 27 -5.29 3.18 4.40
CA TYR A 27 -6.29 3.84 3.54
C TYR A 27 -6.31 3.26 2.13
N LYS A 28 -5.13 3.00 1.56
CA LYS A 28 -4.99 2.39 0.23
C LYS A 28 -5.62 1.00 0.17
N ASP A 29 -5.43 0.18 1.19
CA ASP A 29 -5.99 -1.17 1.24
C ASP A 29 -7.50 -1.15 1.43
N ARG A 30 -8.02 -0.23 2.26
CA ARG A 30 -9.47 0.01 2.36
C ARG A 30 -10.06 0.44 1.02
N TYR A 31 -9.44 1.41 0.36
CA TYR A 31 -9.86 1.86 -0.96
C TYR A 31 -9.94 0.71 -1.96
N LYS A 32 -8.89 -0.12 -2.07
CA LYS A 32 -8.87 -1.27 -2.99
C LYS A 32 -10.04 -2.21 -2.72
N LYS A 33 -10.26 -2.57 -1.46
CA LYS A 33 -11.39 -3.45 -1.05
C LYS A 33 -12.73 -2.83 -1.42
N THR A 34 -12.95 -1.55 -1.08
CA THR A 34 -14.18 -0.81 -1.40
C THR A 34 -14.39 -0.70 -2.92
N HIS A 35 -13.33 -0.45 -3.68
CA HIS A 35 -13.40 -0.35 -5.14
C HIS A 35 -13.72 -1.68 -5.80
N THR A 36 -13.14 -2.79 -5.32
CA THR A 36 -13.52 -4.13 -5.78
C THR A 36 -14.98 -4.43 -5.46
N LEU A 37 -15.44 -4.11 -4.25
CA LEU A 37 -16.84 -4.27 -3.87
C LEU A 37 -17.75 -3.41 -4.75
N SER A 38 -17.34 -2.19 -5.10
CA SER A 38 -18.15 -1.29 -5.91
C SER A 38 -18.39 -1.75 -7.34
N LEU A 39 -17.46 -2.55 -7.87
CA LEU A 39 -17.58 -3.20 -9.17
C LEU A 39 -18.33 -4.54 -9.12
N ALA A 40 -18.57 -5.08 -7.91
CA ALA A 40 -19.26 -6.35 -7.76
C ALA A 40 -20.76 -6.23 -8.05
N THR A 41 -21.33 -7.28 -8.64
CA THR A 41 -22.78 -7.37 -8.87
C THR A 41 -23.52 -7.27 -7.54
N GLY A 42 -24.48 -6.34 -7.45
CA GLY A 42 -25.28 -6.15 -6.24
C GLY A 42 -24.77 -5.08 -5.28
N PHE A 43 -23.76 -4.27 -5.65
CA PHE A 43 -23.31 -3.11 -4.85
C PHE A 43 -24.32 -1.92 -4.83
N GLY A 44 -25.61 -2.19 -4.97
CA GLY A 44 -26.66 -1.17 -4.85
C GLY A 44 -26.87 -0.71 -3.40
N LEU A 45 -27.85 0.17 -3.22
CA LEU A 45 -28.38 0.49 -1.89
C LEU A 45 -29.17 -0.71 -1.38
N THR A 46 -28.84 -1.16 -0.17
CA THR A 46 -29.54 -2.26 0.50
C THR A 46 -30.44 -1.69 1.61
N PRO A 47 -31.46 -2.44 2.07
CA PRO A 47 -32.30 -2.00 3.18
C PRO A 47 -31.50 -1.77 4.47
N GLU A 48 -30.37 -2.46 4.66
CA GLU A 48 -29.46 -2.25 5.79
C GLU A 48 -28.77 -0.87 5.69
N ASP A 49 -28.34 -0.47 4.49
CA ASP A 49 -27.76 0.86 4.26
C ASP A 49 -28.77 1.95 4.65
N GLN A 50 -30.04 1.79 4.27
CA GLN A 50 -31.10 2.73 4.61
C GLN A 50 -31.34 2.84 6.12
N GLN A 51 -31.26 1.74 6.86
CA GLN A 51 -31.34 1.75 8.33
C GLN A 51 -30.18 2.53 8.96
N THR A 52 -28.99 2.48 8.36
CA THR A 52 -27.83 3.29 8.78
C THR A 52 -27.89 4.74 8.29
N GLY A 53 -28.95 5.13 7.58
CA GLY A 53 -29.13 6.49 7.05
C GLY A 53 -28.39 6.77 5.74
N ILE A 54 -27.84 5.75 5.09
CA ILE A 54 -27.14 5.87 3.80
C ILE A 54 -28.18 5.88 2.69
N GLN A 55 -28.26 7.00 1.97
CA GLN A 55 -29.25 7.22 0.91
C GLN A 55 -28.64 7.21 -0.50
N THR A 56 -27.31 7.27 -0.61
CA THR A 56 -26.61 7.32 -1.90
C THR A 56 -25.45 6.34 -1.94
N ILE A 57 -25.13 5.84 -3.13
CA ILE A 57 -23.98 4.96 -3.35
C ILE A 57 -22.68 5.66 -2.92
N LYS A 58 -22.58 6.99 -3.11
CA LYS A 58 -21.44 7.78 -2.65
C LYS A 58 -21.25 7.69 -1.13
N GLN A 59 -22.33 7.84 -0.36
CA GLN A 59 -22.28 7.68 1.10
C GLN A 59 -21.92 6.25 1.51
N LYS A 60 -22.40 5.23 0.78
CA LYS A 60 -22.01 3.84 1.00
C LYS A 60 -20.51 3.60 0.75
N LEU A 61 -19.96 4.22 -0.29
CA LEU A 61 -18.54 4.16 -0.59
C LEU A 61 -17.71 4.87 0.49
N ASP A 62 -18.14 6.06 0.92
CA ASP A 62 -17.46 6.83 1.95
C ASP A 62 -17.53 6.18 3.35
N SER A 63 -18.60 5.44 3.66
CA SER A 63 -18.69 4.68 4.92
C SER A 63 -17.67 3.54 4.98
N LEU A 64 -17.39 2.89 3.84
CA LEU A 64 -16.40 1.82 3.74
C LEU A 64 -14.96 2.36 3.66
N CYS A 65 -14.74 3.41 2.85
CA CYS A 65 -13.46 4.06 2.66
C CYS A 65 -13.61 5.58 2.80
N PRO A 66 -13.16 6.19 3.90
CA PRO A 66 -13.19 7.64 4.06
C PRO A 66 -12.48 8.33 2.91
N HIS A 67 -13.11 9.37 2.36
CA HIS A 67 -12.61 10.11 1.20
C HIS A 67 -12.38 9.23 -0.03
N TYR A 68 -13.32 8.31 -0.31
CA TYR A 68 -13.19 7.36 -1.41
C TYR A 68 -12.93 8.06 -2.74
N GLN A 69 -13.64 9.17 -3.00
CA GLN A 69 -13.49 9.90 -4.26
C GLN A 69 -12.07 10.47 -4.45
N ALA A 70 -11.49 11.08 -3.42
CA ALA A 70 -10.11 11.59 -3.49
C ALA A 70 -9.09 10.45 -3.72
N MET A 71 -9.29 9.30 -3.09
CA MET A 71 -8.45 8.12 -3.31
C MET A 71 -8.63 7.52 -4.71
N HIS A 72 -9.85 7.57 -5.26
CA HIS A 72 -10.15 7.12 -6.61
C HIS A 72 -9.52 8.03 -7.67
N GLU A 73 -9.53 9.34 -7.46
CA GLU A 73 -8.84 10.30 -8.33
C GLU A 73 -7.32 10.09 -8.30
N LEU A 74 -6.75 9.80 -7.12
CA LEU A 74 -5.31 9.57 -6.97
C LEU A 74 -4.83 8.25 -7.60
N MET A 75 -5.63 7.18 -7.49
CA MET A 75 -5.16 5.81 -7.75
C MET A 75 -6.03 4.99 -8.71
N GLY A 76 -7.29 5.36 -8.90
CA GLY A 76 -8.23 4.67 -9.79
C GLY A 76 -7.99 4.99 -11.27
N ASN A 77 -7.66 6.25 -11.57
CA ASN A 77 -7.46 6.73 -12.93
C ASN A 77 -5.98 6.70 -13.34
N LYS A 78 -5.30 5.57 -13.14
CA LYS A 78 -3.91 5.44 -13.57
C LYS A 78 -3.87 4.92 -15.00
N ALA A 79 -3.54 5.81 -15.94
CA ALA A 79 -3.23 5.39 -17.30
C ALA A 79 -2.10 4.35 -17.28
N PHE A 80 -2.25 3.29 -18.06
CA PHE A 80 -1.19 2.30 -18.30
C PHE A 80 -0.11 2.95 -19.18
N VAL A 81 0.63 3.89 -18.60
CA VAL A 81 1.72 4.57 -19.28
C VAL A 81 2.91 3.63 -19.29
N ASN A 82 3.33 3.20 -20.48
CA ASN A 82 4.61 2.54 -20.66
C ASN A 82 5.68 3.63 -20.73
N PRO A 83 6.63 3.71 -19.78
CA PRO A 83 7.71 4.69 -19.85
C PRO A 83 8.56 4.40 -21.09
N LEU A 84 8.42 5.22 -22.13
CA LEU A 84 9.08 5.03 -23.43
C LEU A 84 10.58 5.35 -23.42
N HIS A 85 11.15 5.75 -22.29
CA HIS A 85 12.55 6.17 -22.23
C HIS A 85 13.16 5.89 -20.85
N LYS A 86 14.14 4.99 -20.82
CA LYS A 86 15.15 4.94 -19.75
C LYS A 86 16.33 5.75 -20.28
N VAL A 87 16.59 6.93 -19.71
CA VAL A 87 17.88 7.60 -19.91
C VAL A 87 18.85 6.87 -19.01
N ASP A 88 19.76 6.09 -19.60
CA ASP A 88 20.90 5.58 -18.85
C ASP A 88 21.75 6.78 -18.44
N ALA A 89 21.96 6.97 -17.14
CA ALA A 89 22.75 8.09 -16.61
C ALA A 89 24.26 7.96 -16.89
N GLN A 90 24.67 7.01 -17.72
CA GLN A 90 26.05 6.85 -18.15
C GLN A 90 26.30 7.73 -19.37
N LYS A 91 26.83 8.93 -19.13
CA LYS A 91 27.67 9.60 -20.11
C LYS A 91 28.99 9.95 -19.45
N ASP A 92 29.91 9.00 -19.51
CA ASP A 92 31.32 9.32 -19.62
C ASP A 92 31.51 10.17 -20.88
N VAL A 93 32.00 11.39 -20.70
CA VAL A 93 32.87 12.02 -21.68
C VAL A 93 34.00 12.65 -20.88
N GLU A 94 35.07 11.87 -20.74
CA GLU A 94 36.42 12.40 -20.59
C GLU A 94 36.61 13.49 -21.64
N THR A 95 36.74 14.73 -21.18
CA THR A 95 37.27 15.81 -22.02
C THR A 95 38.78 15.78 -21.86
N THR A 96 39.43 15.01 -22.75
CA THR A 96 40.80 15.21 -23.25
C THR A 96 41.90 15.52 -22.23
N ASN A 97 42.56 14.46 -21.77
CA ASN A 97 44.00 14.24 -21.58
C ASN A 97 44.91 15.49 -21.57
N SER A 98 45.36 15.85 -20.37
CA SER A 98 46.69 16.44 -20.13
C SER A 98 47.71 15.30 -20.00
N SER A 99 48.80 15.42 -20.77
CA SER A 99 50.00 14.58 -20.92
C SER A 99 50.28 13.40 -19.98
N ASP A 100 50.65 12.29 -20.63
CA ASP A 100 51.70 11.31 -20.35
C ASP A 100 51.92 10.85 -18.90
N SER A 101 51.64 9.56 -18.63
CA SER A 101 52.68 8.56 -18.27
C SER A 101 52.07 7.17 -18.08
N ASP A 102 52.88 6.16 -18.45
CA ASP A 102 52.61 4.73 -18.51
C ASP A 102 52.19 4.02 -17.20
N ASP A 103 51.61 2.84 -17.44
CA ASP A 103 51.77 1.55 -16.74
C ASP A 103 50.71 1.10 -15.70
N SER A 104 49.95 0.09 -16.15
CA SER A 104 49.50 -1.13 -15.46
C SER A 104 48.94 -1.08 -14.03
N GLU A 105 47.70 -1.54 -13.83
CA GLU A 105 47.43 -2.90 -13.30
C GLU A 105 45.90 -3.20 -13.16
N ASN A 106 45.60 -4.49 -13.33
CA ASN A 106 44.34 -5.23 -13.41
C ASN A 106 43.20 -4.85 -12.41
N PRO A 107 41.91 -4.80 -12.83
CA PRO A 107 40.81 -4.85 -11.87
C PRO A 107 40.59 -6.30 -11.40
N ASP A 108 40.97 -6.53 -10.16
CA ASP A 108 40.71 -7.71 -9.36
C ASP A 108 39.22 -8.08 -9.37
N ASN A 109 38.95 -9.32 -9.72
CA ASN A 109 37.63 -9.92 -9.82
C ASN A 109 37.28 -10.52 -8.45
N SER A 110 36.74 -9.71 -7.53
CA SER A 110 36.20 -10.22 -6.26
C SER A 110 34.72 -10.57 -6.43
N ASP A 111 34.51 -11.84 -6.78
CA ASP A 111 33.29 -12.60 -6.59
C ASP A 111 33.02 -12.75 -5.09
N ASP A 112 32.03 -12.02 -4.56
CA ASP A 112 31.45 -12.33 -3.24
C ASP A 112 30.04 -12.88 -3.45
N SER A 113 30.03 -14.20 -3.58
CA SER A 113 28.87 -15.07 -3.57
C SER A 113 28.32 -15.24 -2.15
N ASP A 114 26.99 -15.24 -2.07
CA ASP A 114 26.11 -15.99 -1.15
C ASP A 114 26.18 -15.73 0.37
N ASP A 115 25.06 -15.29 0.97
CA ASP A 115 24.44 -16.16 1.98
C ASP A 115 22.92 -15.91 2.09
N SER A 116 22.17 -16.95 1.79
CA SER A 116 20.71 -17.02 1.84
C SER A 116 20.26 -17.43 3.24
N ASP A 117 20.03 -16.47 4.16
CA ASP A 117 19.45 -16.83 5.45
C ASP A 117 17.92 -17.02 5.38
N SER A 118 17.56 -18.28 5.16
CA SER A 118 16.21 -18.81 5.23
C SER A 118 15.77 -19.01 6.69
N GLY A 119 15.37 -17.93 7.35
CA GLY A 119 14.75 -17.96 8.67
C GLY A 119 13.32 -18.51 8.64
N LYS A 120 13.16 -19.84 8.62
CA LYS A 120 11.89 -20.54 8.93
C LYS A 120 11.52 -20.35 10.40
N GLY A 121 10.60 -19.43 10.68
CA GLY A 121 9.89 -19.34 11.97
C GLY A 121 8.54 -20.03 11.90
N LYS A 122 8.34 -21.02 12.77
CA LYS A 122 7.24 -21.99 12.79
C LYS A 122 5.88 -21.37 13.12
N ASP A 123 4.86 -21.87 12.42
CA ASP A 123 3.44 -21.67 12.67
C ASP A 123 2.97 -22.74 13.65
N ASP A 124 2.81 -22.38 14.93
CA ASP A 124 2.19 -23.24 15.94
C ASP A 124 0.80 -22.67 16.26
N SER A 125 -0.15 -22.98 15.36
CA SER A 125 -1.58 -22.76 15.57
C SER A 125 -2.16 -23.92 16.37
N ASP A 126 -2.25 -23.80 17.69
CA ASP A 126 -3.08 -24.66 18.54
C ASP A 126 -4.20 -23.82 19.18
N ASN A 127 -5.42 -24.00 18.67
CA ASN A 127 -6.63 -23.57 19.37
C ASN A 127 -7.69 -24.67 19.25
N GLY A 128 -7.40 -25.83 19.84
CA GLY A 128 -8.42 -26.79 20.21
C GLY A 128 -9.29 -26.25 21.35
N LYS A 129 -10.45 -25.69 21.03
CA LYS A 129 -11.51 -25.49 22.02
C LYS A 129 -12.84 -26.00 21.49
N GLY A 130 -13.00 -27.32 21.60
CA GLY A 130 -14.30 -27.94 21.65
C GLY A 130 -15.09 -27.37 22.83
N LYS A 131 -16.27 -26.86 22.53
CA LYS A 131 -17.34 -26.70 23.51
C LYS A 131 -18.62 -27.18 22.85
N ASP A 132 -18.96 -28.41 23.19
CA ASP A 132 -20.31 -28.95 23.07
C ASP A 132 -21.26 -28.03 23.86
N SER A 133 -22.40 -27.69 23.26
CA SER A 133 -23.52 -27.11 23.98
C SER A 133 -24.78 -27.63 23.35
N ASP A 134 -25.42 -28.53 24.08
CA ASP A 134 -26.69 -29.19 23.81
C ASP A 134 -27.76 -28.18 23.38
N ILE A 135 -28.36 -28.44 22.22
CA ILE A 135 -29.56 -27.73 21.76
C ILE A 135 -30.75 -28.48 22.37
N GLY A 136 -31.25 -27.97 23.50
CA GLY A 136 -32.49 -28.42 24.10
C GLY A 136 -33.68 -28.18 23.17
N GLU A 137 -34.31 -29.28 22.79
CA GLU A 137 -35.63 -29.36 22.18
C GLU A 137 -36.67 -28.68 23.10
N LEU A 138 -37.35 -27.65 22.61
CA LEU A 138 -38.56 -27.13 23.25
C LEU A 138 -39.67 -26.98 22.21
N VAL A 139 -40.38 -28.07 22.01
CA VAL A 139 -41.74 -28.10 21.47
C VAL A 139 -42.68 -27.60 22.57
N ARG A 140 -43.38 -26.49 22.32
CA ARG A 140 -44.77 -26.27 22.75
C ARG A 140 -45.48 -25.38 21.75
#